data_AF-A0A2L0AEH4-F1
#
_entry.id   AF-A0A2L0AEH4-F1
#
_cell.length_a   1.000
_cell.length_b   1.000
_cell.length_c   1.000
_cell.angle_alpha   90.00
_cell.angle_beta   90.00
_cell.angle_gamma   90.00
#
_symmetry.space_group_name_H-M   'P 1'
#
loop_
_entity.id
_entity.type
_entity.pdbx_description
1 polymer ?
#
loop_
_entity_poly.entity_id
_entity_poly.type
_entity_poly.pdbx_seq_one_letter_code
_entity_poly.pdbx_strand_id
1 'polypeptide(L)'
;MDIPATGFVTGGKFAEYINRAFRRLRNSIADRASGGTNILLKCPRAKRLPAPDSLARFARLLNVRRSGGSIPVEDKDLVAAELFKLDGPKRPSEFGRIIPPDNEWIATQPFEAILFPALEIIDAHHHLWDHPGFRYLVPEFAADMEGHNVVATIFAECHSMYRAEGPPQLRHVGETEFVIGQQAYAASGQYGHAHIAAGIIGHADLRLGAGVEEALNAHIAVAHDRFKGIRYSANYDPSDAIMGSPSDDRPGVLADPKIREGLKTLAQMGLSFDCWVFFHQLDEVVALARAIPELNIILNHCGGPLGYGPYASNRDEHYRLWSEGMQRVALEPNVSCKVGGIMGRGAAYDYIHAETPPDSQTLADLWRPWFEPTIEWFGADRCMFESNYPLEKMGTSYRTLYNCFKRIASNASVSEREALFAGTARNIYRM
;
A
#
# COMPACT_ATOMS: atom_id res chain seq x y z
N MET A 1 39.89 -12.55 -25.12
CA MET A 1 38.95 -13.60 -25.54
C MET A 1 37.59 -13.14 -25.09
N ASP A 2 36.79 -12.77 -26.07
CA ASP A 2 35.52 -12.07 -25.95
C ASP A 2 34.41 -12.97 -25.40
N ILE A 3 33.53 -12.37 -24.58
CA ILE A 3 32.25 -12.96 -24.16
C ILE A 3 31.15 -12.26 -24.98
N PRO A 4 30.34 -12.99 -25.77
CA PRO A 4 29.37 -12.37 -26.67
C PRO A 4 28.02 -12.04 -25.99
N ALA A 5 27.33 -11.12 -26.66
CA ALA A 5 26.17 -10.36 -26.27
C ALA A 5 24.84 -11.12 -26.16
N THR A 6 23.92 -10.43 -25.48
CA THR A 6 22.48 -10.62 -25.26
C THR A 6 21.68 -11.16 -26.46
N GLY A 7 20.84 -12.15 -26.19
CA GLY A 7 19.83 -12.68 -27.12
C GLY A 7 18.43 -12.16 -26.80
N PHE A 8 17.85 -11.40 -27.75
CA PHE A 8 16.47 -10.94 -27.76
C PHE A 8 15.48 -12.11 -27.89
N VAL A 9 14.40 -12.09 -27.11
CA VAL A 9 13.25 -13.01 -27.30
C VAL A 9 12.42 -12.50 -28.49
N THR A 10 12.38 -13.28 -29.56
CA THR A 10 11.59 -13.03 -30.78
C THR A 10 10.08 -13.11 -30.53
N GLY A 11 9.31 -12.21 -31.15
CA GLY A 11 7.87 -11.98 -30.96
C GLY A 11 6.89 -13.14 -31.21
N GLY A 12 7.36 -14.35 -31.55
CA GLY A 12 6.50 -15.53 -31.71
C GLY A 12 5.94 -16.10 -30.39
N LYS A 13 6.73 -16.08 -29.30
CA LYS A 13 6.28 -16.59 -27.99
C LYS A 13 5.31 -15.66 -27.27
N PHE A 14 5.37 -14.36 -27.56
CA PHE A 14 4.47 -13.33 -27.00
C PHE A 14 3.04 -13.46 -27.58
N ALA A 15 2.91 -13.76 -28.86
CA ALA A 15 1.61 -13.99 -29.49
C ALA A 15 0.92 -15.27 -28.98
N GLU A 16 1.69 -16.33 -28.71
CA GLU A 16 1.16 -17.58 -28.14
C GLU A 16 0.71 -17.42 -26.68
N TYR A 17 1.40 -16.54 -25.94
CA TYR A 17 1.11 -16.16 -24.57
C TYR A 17 -0.19 -15.34 -24.42
N ILE A 18 -0.36 -14.30 -25.25
CA ILE A 18 -1.59 -13.49 -25.32
C ILE A 18 -2.79 -14.37 -25.65
N ASN A 19 -2.64 -15.32 -26.60
CA ASN A 19 -3.70 -16.25 -26.97
C ASN A 19 -4.08 -17.27 -25.86
N ARG A 20 -3.21 -17.46 -24.86
CA ARG A 20 -3.49 -18.28 -23.67
C ARG A 20 -4.26 -17.47 -22.62
N ALA A 21 -3.86 -16.22 -22.40
CA ALA A 21 -4.53 -15.30 -21.49
C ALA A 21 -5.98 -15.01 -21.94
N PHE A 22 -6.21 -14.74 -23.23
CA PHE A 22 -7.55 -14.52 -23.78
C PHE A 22 -8.46 -15.76 -23.68
N ARG A 23 -7.91 -16.98 -23.81
CA ARG A 23 -8.69 -18.22 -23.66
C ARG A 23 -9.14 -18.45 -22.21
N ARG A 24 -8.33 -18.08 -21.22
CA ARG A 24 -8.69 -18.17 -19.79
C ARG A 24 -9.77 -17.15 -19.42
N LEU A 25 -9.64 -15.92 -19.90
CA LEU A 25 -10.63 -14.85 -19.67
C LEU A 25 -12.00 -15.20 -20.29
N ARG A 26 -12.01 -15.77 -21.51
CA ARG A 26 -13.25 -16.12 -22.20
C ARG A 26 -14.04 -17.24 -21.50
N ASN A 27 -13.34 -18.19 -20.88
CA ASN A 27 -13.97 -19.29 -20.14
C ASN A 27 -14.53 -18.81 -18.79
N SER A 28 -13.87 -17.86 -18.12
CA SER A 28 -14.39 -17.27 -16.87
C SER A 28 -15.64 -16.42 -17.05
N ILE A 29 -15.85 -15.83 -18.24
CA ILE A 29 -17.03 -15.01 -18.55
C ILE A 29 -18.22 -15.90 -18.94
N ALA A 30 -17.97 -17.04 -19.58
CA ALA A 30 -19.01 -17.99 -19.97
C ALA A 30 -19.71 -18.64 -18.75
N ASP A 31 -18.98 -18.91 -17.67
CA ASP A 31 -19.53 -19.52 -16.45
C ASP A 31 -20.41 -18.57 -15.61
N ARG A 32 -20.29 -17.24 -15.80
CA ARG A 32 -21.13 -16.25 -15.09
C ARG A 32 -22.43 -15.88 -15.82
N ALA A 33 -22.58 -16.28 -17.08
CA ALA A 33 -23.77 -15.96 -17.88
C ALA A 33 -24.92 -16.96 -17.70
N SER A 34 -24.74 -18.07 -16.97
CA SER A 34 -25.74 -19.14 -16.85
C SER A 34 -26.60 -19.14 -15.57
N GLY A 35 -26.47 -18.14 -14.69
CA GLY A 35 -27.20 -18.07 -13.42
C GLY A 35 -28.16 -16.89 -13.32
N GLY A 36 -29.31 -16.96 -14.00
CA GLY A 36 -30.35 -15.92 -13.90
C GLY A 36 -31.31 -16.16 -12.73
N THR A 37 -31.59 -15.14 -11.92
CA THR A 37 -32.92 -14.94 -11.31
C THR A 37 -33.14 -13.48 -10.86
N ASN A 38 -34.25 -12.92 -11.32
CA ASN A 38 -34.81 -11.61 -10.97
C ASN A 38 -35.37 -11.58 -9.54
N ILE A 39 -35.10 -10.53 -8.75
CA ILE A 39 -36.01 -10.07 -7.69
C ILE A 39 -36.09 -8.53 -7.69
N LEU A 40 -37.22 -8.02 -8.17
CA LEU A 40 -37.72 -6.65 -8.01
C LEU A 40 -38.51 -6.55 -6.70
N LEU A 41 -38.17 -5.60 -5.82
CA LEU A 41 -39.05 -5.17 -4.72
C LEU A 41 -39.11 -3.64 -4.63
N LYS A 42 -40.32 -3.11 -4.85
CA LYS A 42 -40.76 -1.73 -4.60
C LYS A 42 -41.06 -1.53 -3.11
N CYS A 43 -40.79 -0.33 -2.54
CA CYS A 43 -41.77 0.53 -1.84
C CYS A 43 -41.15 1.78 -1.13
N PRO A 44 -41.97 2.80 -0.72
CA PRO A 44 -41.64 4.23 -0.74
C PRO A 44 -41.48 4.89 0.65
N ARG A 45 -40.89 6.11 0.69
CA ARG A 45 -41.45 7.34 1.34
C ARG A 45 -40.40 8.46 1.43
N ALA A 46 -40.81 9.65 1.00
CA ALA A 46 -40.17 10.93 1.30
C ALA A 46 -40.51 11.41 2.72
N LYS A 47 -39.57 12.09 3.41
CA LYS A 47 -39.75 13.43 4.00
C LYS A 47 -38.57 13.91 4.89
N ARG A 48 -38.34 15.23 4.79
CA ARG A 48 -37.65 16.23 5.66
C ARG A 48 -36.22 16.64 5.26
N LEU A 49 -36.12 17.89 4.79
CA LEU A 49 -34.89 18.70 4.66
C LEU A 49 -34.50 19.28 6.05
N PRO A 50 -33.20 19.46 6.36
CA PRO A 50 -32.76 20.15 7.57
C PRO A 50 -32.76 21.68 7.43
N ALA A 51 -32.77 22.36 8.59
CA ALA A 51 -33.02 23.79 8.81
C ALA A 51 -31.87 24.75 8.36
N PRO A 52 -32.14 26.07 8.26
CA PRO A 52 -31.34 27.06 7.50
C PRO A 52 -29.94 27.45 8.04
N ASP A 53 -29.50 26.97 9.20
CA ASP A 53 -28.27 27.48 9.85
C ASP A 53 -26.95 26.90 9.30
N SER A 54 -27.02 25.85 8.47
CA SER A 54 -25.85 25.22 7.83
C SER A 54 -25.26 26.03 6.66
N LEU A 55 -26.08 26.85 5.98
CA LEU A 55 -25.66 27.68 4.84
C LEU A 55 -24.85 28.91 5.26
N ALA A 56 -25.14 29.49 6.43
CA ALA A 56 -24.42 30.67 6.93
C ALA A 56 -22.98 30.34 7.37
N ARG A 57 -22.74 29.11 7.82
CA ARG A 57 -21.41 28.62 8.22
C ARG A 57 -20.55 28.30 6.99
N PHE A 58 -21.17 27.79 5.93
CA PHE A 58 -20.50 27.50 4.66
C PHE A 58 -20.06 28.77 3.91
N ALA A 59 -20.86 29.84 3.96
CA ALA A 59 -20.51 31.12 3.36
C ALA A 59 -19.28 31.81 4.01
N ARG A 60 -19.01 31.58 5.30
CA ARG A 60 -17.81 32.12 5.97
C ARG A 60 -16.53 31.39 5.57
N LEU A 61 -16.59 30.08 5.35
CA LEU A 61 -15.46 29.27 4.88
C LEU A 61 -15.02 29.62 3.46
N LEU A 62 -15.99 29.93 2.58
CA LEU A 62 -15.71 30.36 1.21
C LEU A 62 -15.05 31.75 1.12
N ASN A 63 -15.32 32.63 2.10
CA ASN A 63 -14.69 33.96 2.14
C ASN A 63 -13.22 33.92 2.60
N VAL A 64 -12.80 32.91 3.36
CA VAL A 64 -11.38 32.73 3.75
C VAL A 64 -10.54 32.20 2.59
N ARG A 65 -11.11 31.37 1.70
CA ARG A 65 -10.40 30.86 0.50
C ARG A 65 -10.14 31.93 -0.57
N ARG A 66 -10.83 33.08 -0.54
CA ARG A 66 -10.63 34.17 -1.53
C ARG A 66 -9.49 35.13 -1.20
N SER A 67 -8.92 35.09 0.01
CA SER A 67 -7.92 36.07 0.45
C SER A 67 -6.45 35.62 0.38
N GLY A 68 -6.13 34.50 -0.28
CA GLY A 68 -4.75 34.17 -0.66
C GLY A 68 -3.72 34.03 0.47
N GLY A 69 -4.15 33.77 1.71
CA GLY A 69 -3.25 33.56 2.85
C GLY A 69 -2.90 32.08 3.06
N SER A 70 -1.64 31.80 3.39
CA SER A 70 -1.16 30.47 3.80
C SER A 70 -1.78 30.04 5.13
N ILE A 71 -2.21 28.79 5.23
CA ILE A 71 -2.70 28.18 6.48
C ILE A 71 -1.47 27.86 7.37
N PRO A 72 -1.42 28.33 8.63
CA PRO A 72 -0.37 27.92 9.57
C PRO A 72 -0.50 26.44 9.94
N VAL A 73 0.63 25.74 9.98
CA VAL A 73 0.72 24.33 10.40
C VAL A 73 0.65 24.25 11.92
N GLU A 74 -0.55 24.38 12.47
CA GLU A 74 -0.90 23.99 13.84
C GLU A 74 -2.26 23.29 13.81
N ASP A 75 -2.25 21.98 13.59
CA ASP A 75 -3.19 21.06 14.26
C ASP A 75 -2.82 19.61 13.90
N LYS A 76 -2.03 18.97 14.76
CA LYS A 76 -1.81 17.51 14.69
C LYS A 76 -3.12 16.75 14.90
N ASP A 77 -4.08 17.37 15.57
CA ASP A 77 -5.42 16.84 15.80
C ASP A 77 -6.27 16.85 14.52
N LEU A 78 -6.01 17.70 13.53
CA LEU A 78 -6.76 17.70 12.26
C LEU A 78 -6.40 16.52 11.34
N VAL A 79 -5.14 16.09 11.32
CA VAL A 79 -4.70 14.95 10.47
C VAL A 79 -5.24 13.62 11.03
N ALA A 80 -5.14 13.42 12.34
CA ALA A 80 -5.73 12.26 13.01
C ALA A 80 -7.28 12.31 12.97
N ALA A 81 -7.89 13.48 13.20
CA ALA A 81 -9.34 13.61 13.14
C ALA A 81 -9.90 13.47 11.72
N GLU A 82 -9.19 13.86 10.66
CA GLU A 82 -9.63 13.62 9.27
C GLU A 82 -9.53 12.17 8.84
N LEU A 83 -8.54 11.42 9.33
CA LEU A 83 -8.44 9.98 9.10
C LEU A 83 -9.59 9.20 9.76
N PHE A 84 -10.17 9.68 10.88
CA PHE A 84 -11.09 8.92 11.74
C PHE A 84 -12.51 9.53 11.98
N LYS A 85 -13.03 10.45 11.14
CA LYS A 85 -14.38 11.05 11.38
C LYS A 85 -15.52 10.00 11.42
N LEU A 86 -16.14 9.85 12.60
CA LEU A 86 -17.17 8.86 12.93
C LEU A 86 -18.65 9.31 12.87
N ASP A 87 -18.98 10.60 12.68
CA ASP A 87 -20.37 11.05 12.87
C ASP A 87 -21.01 11.67 11.61
N GLY A 88 -21.84 10.88 10.91
CA GLY A 88 -22.73 11.31 9.83
C GLY A 88 -23.64 10.17 9.35
N PRO A 89 -24.82 10.45 8.73
CA PRO A 89 -25.74 9.40 8.30
C PRO A 89 -25.08 8.47 7.27
N LYS A 90 -24.94 7.19 7.63
CA LYS A 90 -24.37 6.10 6.82
C LYS A 90 -25.17 5.92 5.53
N ARG A 91 -24.68 6.49 4.42
CA ARG A 91 -25.15 6.29 3.04
C ARG A 91 -23.96 6.47 2.05
N PRO A 92 -24.04 5.85 0.85
CA PRO A 92 -22.97 5.05 0.25
C PRO A 92 -21.92 5.88 -0.48
N SER A 93 -20.82 6.13 0.22
CA SER A 93 -19.48 6.39 -0.33
C SER A 93 -18.52 5.29 0.16
N GLU A 94 -19.04 4.06 0.26
CA GLU A 94 -18.93 3.19 1.46
C GLU A 94 -17.70 2.27 1.58
N PHE A 95 -16.71 2.37 0.69
CA PHE A 95 -15.38 1.75 0.86
C PHE A 95 -14.32 2.83 0.70
N GLY A 96 -13.15 2.71 1.32
CA GLY A 96 -12.09 3.72 1.23
C GLY A 96 -11.83 4.55 2.49
N ARG A 97 -12.58 4.33 3.58
CA ARG A 97 -12.21 4.89 4.90
C ARG A 97 -11.43 3.85 5.68
N ILE A 98 -10.32 4.28 6.26
CA ILE A 98 -9.56 3.50 7.23
C ILE A 98 -10.25 3.69 8.58
N ILE A 99 -10.72 2.63 9.20
CA ILE A 99 -11.31 2.63 10.54
C ILE A 99 -10.43 1.82 11.51
N PRO A 100 -10.49 2.05 12.82
CA PRO A 100 -9.84 1.15 13.76
C PRO A 100 -10.39 -0.28 13.61
N PRO A 101 -9.55 -1.32 13.68
CA PRO A 101 -10.00 -2.70 13.57
C PRO A 101 -10.90 -3.11 14.75
N ASP A 102 -11.94 -3.90 14.46
CA ASP A 102 -12.79 -4.52 15.47
C ASP A 102 -12.22 -5.91 15.85
N ASN A 103 -11.52 -5.98 16.98
CA ASN A 103 -10.88 -7.21 17.44
C ASN A 103 -11.89 -8.31 17.82
N GLU A 104 -13.11 -7.97 18.25
CA GLU A 104 -14.13 -8.98 18.58
C GLU A 104 -14.66 -9.62 17.31
N TRP A 105 -14.91 -8.81 16.27
CA TRP A 105 -15.29 -9.30 14.94
C TRP A 105 -14.18 -10.14 14.31
N ILE A 106 -12.92 -9.68 14.36
CA ILE A 106 -11.76 -10.46 13.84
C ILE A 106 -11.60 -11.78 14.60
N ALA A 107 -11.90 -11.83 15.90
CA ALA A 107 -11.82 -13.07 16.68
C ALA A 107 -12.86 -14.12 16.25
N THR A 108 -13.92 -13.74 15.52
CA THR A 108 -14.89 -14.68 14.93
C THR A 108 -14.40 -15.34 13.64
N GLN A 109 -13.24 -14.92 13.13
CA GLN A 109 -12.67 -15.44 11.89
C GLN A 109 -12.45 -16.95 11.98
N PRO A 110 -12.89 -17.73 10.98
CA PRO A 110 -12.71 -19.17 10.98
C PRO A 110 -11.24 -19.54 11.14
N PHE A 111 -10.95 -20.47 12.05
CA PHE A 111 -9.59 -20.96 12.22
C PHE A 111 -9.10 -21.67 10.96
N GLU A 112 -7.91 -21.30 10.50
CA GLU A 112 -7.22 -21.96 9.39
C GLU A 112 -5.85 -22.50 9.82
N ALA A 113 -5.56 -23.73 9.40
CA ALA A 113 -4.21 -24.26 9.49
C ALA A 113 -3.25 -23.40 8.65
N ILE A 114 -2.02 -23.24 9.14
CA ILE A 114 -0.99 -22.48 8.41
C ILE A 114 -0.59 -23.30 7.18
N LEU A 115 -0.81 -22.76 5.99
CA LEU A 115 -0.31 -23.34 4.75
C LEU A 115 1.21 -23.15 4.70
N PHE A 116 1.98 -24.13 4.20
CA PHE A 116 3.45 -24.07 4.11
C PHE A 116 4.11 -23.45 5.37
N PRO A 117 4.01 -24.09 6.54
CA PRO A 117 4.43 -23.47 7.81
C PRO A 117 5.94 -23.21 7.88
N ALA A 118 6.76 -23.98 7.16
CA ALA A 118 8.20 -23.80 7.12
C ALA A 118 8.66 -22.68 6.17
N LEU A 119 7.80 -22.20 5.27
CA LEU A 119 8.15 -21.15 4.30
C LEU A 119 8.52 -19.86 5.03
N GLU A 120 9.77 -19.42 4.85
CA GLU A 120 10.23 -18.14 5.38
C GLU A 120 9.44 -16.98 4.78
N ILE A 121 9.12 -16.01 5.64
CA ILE A 121 8.41 -14.79 5.28
C ILE A 121 9.24 -13.59 5.73
N ILE A 122 9.51 -12.67 4.80
CA ILE A 122 9.86 -11.29 5.09
C ILE A 122 8.64 -10.43 4.79
N ASP A 123 8.01 -9.89 5.82
CA ASP A 123 6.88 -8.99 5.64
C ASP A 123 7.36 -7.64 5.09
N ALA A 124 7.14 -7.40 3.80
CA ALA A 124 7.75 -6.29 3.08
C ALA A 124 7.16 -4.91 3.43
N HIS A 125 6.07 -4.87 4.21
CA HIS A 125 5.48 -3.62 4.66
C HIS A 125 4.56 -3.84 5.85
N HIS A 126 4.92 -3.22 6.95
CA HIS A 126 4.00 -3.00 8.06
C HIS A 126 4.24 -1.61 8.64
N HIS A 127 3.35 -1.21 9.54
CA HIS A 127 3.44 -0.01 10.34
C HIS A 127 3.49 -0.37 11.82
N LEU A 128 4.13 0.49 12.59
CA LEU A 128 4.07 0.54 14.04
C LEU A 128 3.73 1.98 14.37
N TRP A 129 2.69 2.21 15.14
CA TRP A 129 2.27 3.56 15.45
C TRP A 129 1.66 3.68 16.84
N ASP A 130 1.78 4.89 17.37
CA ASP A 130 1.02 5.37 18.52
C ASP A 130 0.23 6.60 18.09
N HIS A 131 -1.03 6.38 17.72
CA HIS A 131 -1.98 7.43 17.34
C HIS A 131 -3.15 7.44 18.31
N PRO A 132 -3.75 8.61 18.61
CA PRO A 132 -4.96 8.69 19.42
C PRO A 132 -6.07 7.78 18.87
N GLY A 133 -6.61 6.91 19.73
CA GLY A 133 -7.70 5.99 19.39
C GLY A 133 -7.28 4.64 18.83
N PHE A 134 -6.07 4.49 18.30
CA PHE A 134 -5.56 3.18 17.87
C PHE A 134 -4.03 3.09 17.95
N ARG A 135 -3.54 2.40 18.98
CA ARG A 135 -2.13 2.08 19.16
C ARG A 135 -1.83 0.68 18.62
N TYR A 136 -0.72 0.55 17.90
CA TYR A 136 -0.25 -0.73 17.37
C TYR A 136 1.27 -0.80 17.39
N LEU A 137 1.82 -1.50 18.38
CA LEU A 137 3.26 -1.60 18.65
C LEU A 137 3.74 -3.04 18.48
N VAL A 138 4.99 -3.30 18.85
CA VAL A 138 5.62 -4.62 18.76
C VAL A 138 4.84 -5.72 19.49
N PRO A 139 4.29 -5.51 20.71
CA PRO A 139 3.51 -6.55 21.37
C PRO A 139 2.29 -6.98 20.54
N GLU A 140 1.53 -6.02 20.01
CA GLU A 140 0.35 -6.29 19.21
C GLU A 140 0.71 -6.94 17.85
N PHE A 141 1.77 -6.45 17.21
CA PHE A 141 2.24 -7.01 15.92
C PHE A 141 2.79 -8.43 16.05
N ALA A 142 3.61 -8.68 17.08
CA ALA A 142 4.15 -10.01 17.35
C ALA A 142 3.06 -11.04 17.62
N ALA A 143 2.01 -10.65 18.36
CA ALA A 143 0.86 -11.52 18.60
C ALA A 143 0.11 -11.84 17.30
N ASP A 144 -0.11 -10.85 16.43
CA ASP A 144 -0.81 -11.08 15.15
C ASP A 144 -0.01 -11.99 14.21
N MET A 145 1.33 -11.89 14.18
CA MET A 145 2.19 -12.73 13.32
C MET A 145 2.22 -14.23 13.71
N GLU A 146 1.68 -14.59 14.87
CA GLU A 146 1.81 -15.94 15.43
C GLU A 146 1.31 -17.04 14.47
N GLY A 147 2.16 -18.04 14.26
CA GLY A 147 1.88 -19.24 13.47
C GLY A 147 2.55 -19.26 12.10
N HIS A 148 2.81 -18.10 11.50
CA HIS A 148 3.62 -18.02 10.27
C HIS A 148 5.11 -17.93 10.60
N ASN A 149 5.98 -18.52 9.77
CA ASN A 149 7.43 -18.38 9.91
C ASN A 149 7.92 -17.02 9.36
N VAL A 150 7.50 -15.94 10.02
CA VAL A 150 8.01 -14.59 9.75
C VAL A 150 9.40 -14.46 10.37
N VAL A 151 10.41 -14.22 9.53
CA VAL A 151 11.82 -14.16 9.97
C VAL A 151 12.32 -12.72 10.07
N ALA A 152 11.75 -11.80 9.28
CA ALA A 152 12.06 -10.38 9.32
C ALA A 152 10.89 -9.55 8.81
N THR A 153 10.89 -8.26 9.11
CA THR A 153 9.86 -7.34 8.60
C THR A 153 10.46 -6.00 8.20
N ILE A 154 9.75 -5.27 7.36
CA ILE A 154 10.12 -3.94 6.88
C ILE A 154 9.07 -2.94 7.36
N PHE A 155 9.53 -2.00 8.18
CA PHE A 155 8.70 -0.89 8.62
C PHE A 155 8.59 0.16 7.51
N ALA A 156 7.39 0.65 7.24
CA ALA A 156 7.15 1.81 6.41
C ALA A 156 6.59 2.97 7.24
N GLU A 157 7.02 4.19 6.93
CA GLU A 157 6.59 5.43 7.60
C GLU A 157 5.06 5.52 7.71
N CYS A 158 4.60 6.14 8.80
CA CYS A 158 3.17 6.31 9.09
C CYS A 158 2.90 7.56 9.93
N HIS A 159 3.82 8.53 9.87
CA HIS A 159 3.77 9.80 10.58
C HIS A 159 3.67 9.67 12.10
N SER A 160 4.18 8.59 12.69
CA SER A 160 4.15 8.39 14.14
C SER A 160 5.39 8.97 14.82
N MET A 161 5.21 9.55 16.01
CA MET A 161 6.31 9.95 16.90
C MET A 161 7.35 10.92 16.29
N TYR A 162 6.94 11.80 15.37
CA TYR A 162 7.82 12.89 14.90
C TYR A 162 8.26 13.76 16.08
N ARG A 163 9.52 14.21 16.07
CA ARG A 163 10.07 15.10 17.11
C ARG A 163 9.18 16.34 17.25
N ALA A 164 8.88 16.72 18.49
CA ALA A 164 8.07 17.90 18.79
C ALA A 164 8.81 19.21 18.47
N GLU A 165 10.12 19.20 18.63
CA GLU A 165 10.99 20.37 18.49
C GLU A 165 12.10 20.13 17.45
N GLY A 166 12.88 21.18 17.17
CA GLY A 166 13.97 21.16 16.20
C GLY A 166 13.58 21.57 14.78
N PRO A 167 14.56 21.58 13.84
CA PRO A 167 14.34 21.99 12.46
C PRO A 167 13.23 21.16 11.80
N PRO A 168 12.24 21.78 11.12
CA PRO A 168 11.11 21.07 10.52
C PRO A 168 11.51 19.89 9.63
N GLN A 169 12.57 20.06 8.83
CA GLN A 169 13.08 19.02 7.94
C GLN A 169 13.74 17.82 8.64
N LEU A 170 13.93 17.87 9.96
CA LEU A 170 14.52 16.78 10.75
C LEU A 170 13.54 16.16 11.75
N ARG A 171 12.29 16.64 11.80
CA ARG A 171 11.32 16.15 12.80
C ARG A 171 10.87 14.71 12.52
N HIS A 172 10.75 14.34 11.26
CA HIS A 172 10.36 12.98 10.85
C HIS A 172 11.42 11.91 11.18
N VAL A 173 12.66 12.32 11.47
CA VAL A 173 13.68 11.41 12.02
C VAL A 173 13.24 10.82 13.37
N GLY A 174 12.37 11.51 14.11
CA GLY A 174 11.76 10.99 15.34
C GLY A 174 11.00 9.69 15.16
N GLU A 175 10.37 9.46 13.99
CA GLU A 175 9.73 8.18 13.71
C GLU A 175 10.76 7.05 13.60
N THR A 176 11.91 7.32 12.98
CA THR A 176 13.00 6.34 12.88
C THR A 176 13.59 6.04 14.26
N GLU A 177 13.76 7.05 15.12
CA GLU A 177 14.18 6.84 16.52
C GLU A 177 13.18 5.97 17.29
N PHE A 178 11.88 6.26 17.13
CA PHE A 178 10.81 5.48 17.72
C PHE A 178 10.84 4.00 17.26
N VAL A 179 10.98 3.76 15.95
CA VAL A 179 11.04 2.40 15.39
C VAL A 179 12.28 1.66 15.86
N ILE A 180 13.43 2.33 16.02
CA ILE A 180 14.62 1.74 16.63
C ILE A 180 14.36 1.35 18.10
N GLY A 181 13.63 2.18 18.85
CA GLY A 181 13.15 1.81 20.20
C GLY A 181 12.27 0.56 20.19
N GLN A 182 11.32 0.47 19.26
CA GLN A 182 10.48 -0.72 19.07
C GLN A 182 11.30 -1.96 18.68
N GLN A 183 12.28 -1.81 17.80
CA GLN A 183 13.17 -2.88 17.41
C GLN A 183 13.96 -3.43 18.61
N ALA A 184 14.38 -2.58 19.55
CA ALA A 184 15.04 -3.02 20.78
C ALA A 184 14.13 -3.89 21.66
N TYR A 185 12.81 -3.62 21.71
CA TYR A 185 11.84 -4.51 22.37
C TYR A 185 11.82 -5.87 21.69
N ALA A 186 11.68 -5.91 20.36
CA ALA A 186 11.63 -7.16 19.60
C ALA A 186 12.93 -7.98 19.79
N ALA A 187 14.09 -7.32 19.77
CA ALA A 187 15.40 -7.95 19.93
C ALA A 187 15.64 -8.61 21.30
N SER A 188 14.79 -8.34 22.30
CA SER A 188 14.84 -9.04 23.59
C SER A 188 14.52 -10.54 23.49
N GLY A 189 13.91 -10.98 22.38
CA GLY A 189 13.42 -12.34 22.18
C GLY A 189 12.10 -12.65 22.89
N GLN A 190 11.52 -11.69 23.62
CA GLN A 190 10.24 -11.88 24.32
C GLN A 190 9.03 -11.85 23.37
N TYR A 191 9.21 -11.32 22.16
CA TYR A 191 8.14 -11.09 21.18
C TYR A 191 8.30 -11.99 19.94
N GLY A 192 8.85 -13.19 20.12
CA GLY A 192 9.11 -14.14 19.04
C GLY A 192 10.50 -14.00 18.41
N HIS A 193 10.75 -14.79 17.37
CA HIS A 193 12.06 -14.88 16.72
C HIS A 193 12.24 -13.92 15.54
N ALA A 194 11.17 -13.26 15.09
CA ALA A 194 11.22 -12.35 13.94
C ALA A 194 12.08 -11.11 14.22
N HIS A 195 12.94 -10.75 13.26
CA HIS A 195 13.62 -9.47 13.28
C HIS A 195 12.67 -8.35 12.81
N ILE A 196 11.87 -7.82 13.74
CA ILE A 196 10.91 -6.75 13.45
C ILE A 196 11.64 -5.45 13.10
N ALA A 197 11.20 -4.78 12.03
CA ALA A 197 11.80 -3.57 11.46
C ALA A 197 13.29 -3.74 11.13
N ALA A 198 13.65 -4.90 10.56
CA ALA A 198 15.00 -5.16 10.10
C ALA A 198 15.41 -4.27 8.91
N GLY A 199 14.43 -3.80 8.13
CA GLY A 199 14.52 -2.64 7.25
C GLY A 199 13.55 -1.54 7.66
N ILE A 200 13.97 -0.28 7.53
CA ILE A 200 13.19 0.92 7.86
C ILE A 200 13.10 1.80 6.62
N ILE A 201 11.87 2.09 6.22
CA ILE A 201 11.51 3.02 5.16
C ILE A 201 10.91 4.25 5.84
N GLY A 202 11.70 5.31 5.98
CA GLY A 202 11.28 6.53 6.66
C GLY A 202 10.54 7.51 5.75
N HIS A 203 10.30 8.71 6.26
CA HIS A 203 9.84 9.85 5.47
C HIS A 203 10.99 10.87 5.34
N ALA A 204 11.08 11.57 4.21
CA ALA A 204 11.87 12.79 4.09
C ALA A 204 11.19 13.77 3.13
N ASP A 205 11.29 15.07 3.40
CA ASP A 205 10.63 16.09 2.58
C ASP A 205 11.40 16.31 1.27
N LEU A 206 10.95 15.64 0.20
CA LEU A 206 11.54 15.75 -1.13
C LEU A 206 11.40 17.14 -1.77
N ARG A 207 10.54 18.02 -1.24
CA ARG A 207 10.38 19.39 -1.77
C ARG A 207 11.63 20.24 -1.55
N LEU A 208 12.53 19.81 -0.66
CA LEU A 208 13.83 20.41 -0.42
C LEU A 208 14.81 20.21 -1.59
N GLY A 209 14.50 19.33 -2.55
CA GLY A 209 15.45 18.95 -3.59
C GLY A 209 16.68 18.27 -3.01
N ALA A 210 17.87 18.63 -3.47
CA ALA A 210 19.12 18.06 -2.95
C ALA A 210 19.32 18.34 -1.45
N GLY A 211 18.65 19.35 -0.89
CA GLY A 211 18.67 19.65 0.55
C GLY A 211 18.07 18.53 1.43
N VAL A 212 17.38 17.54 0.84
CA VAL A 212 16.89 16.35 1.55
C VAL A 212 18.03 15.51 2.16
N GLU A 213 19.26 15.65 1.63
CA GLU A 213 20.44 14.92 2.10
C GLU A 213 20.68 15.03 3.61
N GLU A 214 20.41 16.19 4.21
CA GLU A 214 20.55 16.40 5.66
C GLU A 214 19.65 15.42 6.46
N ALA A 215 18.39 15.29 6.05
CA ALA A 215 17.44 14.39 6.68
C ALA A 215 17.79 12.92 6.46
N LEU A 216 18.23 12.56 5.25
CA LEU A 216 18.65 11.19 4.93
C LEU A 216 19.86 10.76 5.77
N ASN A 217 20.87 11.63 5.90
CA ASN A 217 22.02 11.38 6.76
C ASN A 217 21.62 11.27 8.23
N ALA A 218 20.67 12.07 8.70
CA ALA A 218 20.16 11.98 10.06
C ALA A 218 19.45 10.64 10.33
N HIS A 219 18.65 10.14 9.39
CA HIS A 219 18.06 8.82 9.48
C HIS A 219 19.10 7.70 9.51
N ILE A 220 20.10 7.76 8.61
CA ILE A 220 21.21 6.79 8.58
C ILE A 220 22.02 6.82 9.88
N ALA A 221 22.22 7.99 10.49
CA ALA A 221 22.92 8.10 11.76
C ALA A 221 22.17 7.39 12.91
N VAL A 222 20.83 7.37 12.87
CA VAL A 222 19.99 6.72 13.88
C VAL A 222 19.82 5.22 13.63
N ALA A 223 19.52 4.84 12.39
CA ALA A 223 19.14 3.47 12.04
C ALA A 223 20.26 2.65 11.36
N HIS A 224 21.41 3.27 11.08
CA HIS A 224 22.56 2.63 10.45
C HIS A 224 22.18 1.86 9.17
N ASP A 225 22.58 0.59 9.09
CA ASP A 225 22.30 -0.30 7.98
C ASP A 225 20.82 -0.65 7.83
N ARG A 226 19.97 -0.37 8.84
CA ARG A 226 18.52 -0.60 8.78
C ARG A 226 17.79 0.45 7.96
N PHE A 227 18.34 1.65 7.80
CA PHE A 227 17.69 2.66 6.96
C PHE A 227 17.85 2.30 5.50
N LYS A 228 16.77 1.84 4.85
CA LYS A 228 16.84 1.32 3.49
C LYS A 228 16.37 2.31 2.44
N GLY A 229 15.55 3.28 2.83
CA GLY A 229 14.99 4.27 1.93
C GLY A 229 13.92 5.13 2.56
N ILE A 230 13.15 5.81 1.71
CA ILE A 230 11.97 6.55 2.14
C ILE A 230 10.73 6.12 1.37
N ARG A 231 9.57 6.33 1.97
CA ARG A 231 8.30 6.39 1.26
C ARG A 231 7.92 7.85 1.10
N TYR A 232 7.48 8.20 -0.10
CA TYR A 232 6.83 9.49 -0.35
C TYR A 232 5.52 9.22 -1.05
N SER A 233 4.44 9.51 -0.32
CA SER A 233 3.08 9.30 -0.77
C SER A 233 2.73 10.40 -1.80
N ALA A 234 2.55 10.02 -3.06
CA ALA A 234 2.21 10.91 -4.18
C ALA A 234 0.83 10.60 -4.77
N ASN A 235 0.03 9.80 -4.06
CA ASN A 235 -1.32 9.43 -4.44
C ASN A 235 -2.24 10.65 -4.41
N TYR A 236 -2.85 10.95 -5.56
CA TYR A 236 -3.74 12.08 -5.75
C TYR A 236 -4.90 11.65 -6.62
N ASP A 237 -6.10 12.12 -6.30
CA ASP A 237 -7.28 11.95 -7.12
C ASP A 237 -8.08 13.27 -7.13
N PRO A 238 -8.65 13.70 -8.28
CA PRO A 238 -9.44 14.93 -8.35
C PRO A 238 -10.81 14.83 -7.63
N SER A 239 -11.26 13.63 -7.27
CA SER A 239 -12.51 13.42 -6.55
C SER A 239 -12.32 13.61 -5.05
N ASP A 240 -13.11 14.49 -4.45
CA ASP A 240 -13.18 14.66 -2.99
C ASP A 240 -13.61 13.38 -2.23
N ALA A 241 -14.13 12.37 -2.95
CA ALA A 241 -14.47 11.07 -2.37
C ALA A 241 -13.24 10.18 -2.13
N ILE A 242 -12.10 10.49 -2.77
CA ILE A 242 -10.85 9.74 -2.66
C ILE A 242 -9.86 10.60 -1.88
N MET A 243 -9.49 10.12 -0.69
CA MET A 243 -8.49 10.80 0.13
C MET A 243 -7.10 10.65 -0.49
N GLY A 244 -6.49 11.79 -0.85
CA GLY A 244 -5.10 11.89 -1.34
C GLY A 244 -4.05 11.74 -0.24
N SER A 245 -2.79 11.95 -0.62
CA SER A 245 -1.63 11.87 0.26
C SER A 245 -1.64 12.97 1.34
N PRO A 246 -1.36 12.66 2.61
CA PRO A 246 -1.14 13.68 3.63
C PRO A 246 0.19 14.44 3.44
N SER A 247 1.13 13.92 2.64
CA SER A 247 2.43 14.55 2.38
C SER A 247 2.36 15.63 1.29
N ASP A 248 1.70 15.31 0.17
CA ASP A 248 1.51 16.21 -0.98
C ASP A 248 0.35 15.70 -1.85
N ASP A 249 -0.81 16.34 -1.73
CA ASP A 249 -2.06 15.96 -2.41
C ASP A 249 -2.28 16.70 -3.74
N ARG A 250 -1.20 17.07 -4.44
CA ARG A 250 -1.26 17.76 -5.73
C ARG A 250 -1.05 16.79 -6.89
N PRO A 251 -1.61 17.05 -8.08
CA PRO A 251 -1.26 16.30 -9.27
C PRO A 251 0.20 16.56 -9.69
N GLY A 252 0.86 15.55 -10.26
CA GLY A 252 2.18 15.69 -10.90
C GLY A 252 3.37 15.79 -9.95
N VAL A 253 3.23 15.34 -8.69
CA VAL A 253 4.32 15.35 -7.69
C VAL A 253 5.58 14.64 -8.20
N LEU A 254 5.46 13.50 -8.88
CA LEU A 254 6.62 12.75 -9.38
C LEU A 254 7.32 13.43 -10.59
N ALA A 255 6.65 14.41 -11.23
CA ALA A 255 7.21 15.21 -12.30
C ALA A 255 7.91 16.48 -11.80
N ASP A 256 7.69 16.87 -10.55
CA ASP A 256 8.24 18.10 -9.97
C ASP A 256 9.78 18.06 -9.96
N PRO A 257 10.46 19.09 -10.50
CA PRO A 257 11.92 19.13 -10.55
C PRO A 257 12.61 19.02 -9.19
N LYS A 258 12.02 19.59 -8.13
CA LYS A 258 12.57 19.50 -6.76
C LYS A 258 12.41 18.09 -6.21
N ILE A 259 11.24 17.49 -6.39
CA ILE A 259 11.04 16.08 -5.99
C ILE A 259 12.05 15.17 -6.70
N ARG A 260 12.26 15.35 -8.00
CA ARG A 260 13.25 14.58 -8.78
C ARG A 260 14.69 14.85 -8.35
N GLU A 261 15.02 16.08 -7.96
CA GLU A 261 16.34 16.42 -7.40
C GLU A 261 16.58 15.64 -6.11
N GLY A 262 15.61 15.61 -5.19
CA GLY A 262 15.70 14.81 -3.96
C GLY A 262 15.81 13.31 -4.24
N LEU A 263 15.00 12.77 -5.17
CA LEU A 263 15.07 11.36 -5.56
C LEU A 263 16.42 10.97 -6.20
N LYS A 264 17.08 11.88 -6.92
CA LYS A 264 18.45 11.65 -7.40
C LYS A 264 19.44 11.56 -6.24
N THR A 265 19.28 12.37 -5.19
CA THR A 265 20.09 12.24 -3.96
C THR A 265 19.89 10.87 -3.32
N LEU A 266 18.64 10.38 -3.22
CA LEU A 266 18.38 9.02 -2.71
C LEU A 266 19.10 7.95 -3.54
N ALA A 267 19.00 8.01 -4.86
CA ALA A 267 19.67 7.07 -5.75
C ALA A 267 21.20 7.08 -5.57
N GLN A 268 21.80 8.27 -5.45
CA GLN A 268 23.24 8.43 -5.20
C GLN A 268 23.69 7.83 -3.86
N MET A 269 22.81 7.86 -2.85
CA MET A 269 23.05 7.24 -1.55
C MET A 269 22.72 5.74 -1.51
N GLY A 270 22.27 5.16 -2.63
CA GLY A 270 21.86 3.75 -2.71
C GLY A 270 20.58 3.44 -1.94
N LEU A 271 19.77 4.45 -1.62
CA LEU A 271 18.51 4.31 -0.89
C LEU A 271 17.35 3.98 -1.85
N SER A 272 16.38 3.22 -1.35
CA SER A 272 15.17 2.89 -2.09
C SER A 272 14.11 3.98 -2.01
N PHE A 273 13.23 4.02 -3.01
CA PHE A 273 12.07 4.88 -3.04
C PHE A 273 10.79 4.05 -3.09
N ASP A 274 10.09 3.97 -1.97
CA ASP A 274 8.75 3.39 -1.89
C ASP A 274 7.74 4.41 -2.43
N CYS A 275 7.17 4.09 -3.60
CA CYS A 275 6.29 4.95 -4.37
C CYS A 275 4.84 4.52 -4.18
N TRP A 276 4.05 5.35 -3.51
CA TRP A 276 2.62 5.14 -3.37
C TRP A 276 1.83 6.15 -4.22
N VAL A 277 1.11 5.63 -5.21
CA VAL A 277 0.27 6.35 -6.18
C VAL A 277 -1.03 5.59 -6.41
N PHE A 278 -2.00 6.20 -7.10
CA PHE A 278 -3.18 5.48 -7.60
C PHE A 278 -2.99 5.00 -9.04
N PHE A 279 -3.79 4.01 -9.44
CA PHE A 279 -3.65 3.32 -10.72
C PHE A 279 -3.64 4.24 -11.95
N HIS A 280 -4.37 5.36 -11.90
CA HIS A 280 -4.43 6.32 -13.02
C HIS A 280 -3.19 7.24 -13.09
N GLN A 281 -2.28 7.15 -12.12
CA GLN A 281 -0.99 7.86 -12.09
C GLN A 281 0.19 6.97 -12.50
N LEU A 282 -0.03 5.73 -12.92
CA LEU A 282 1.07 4.78 -13.22
C LEU A 282 2.01 5.26 -14.34
N ASP A 283 1.54 6.11 -15.26
CA ASP A 283 2.42 6.72 -16.27
C ASP A 283 3.42 7.73 -15.67
N GLU A 284 3.12 8.33 -14.51
CA GLU A 284 4.08 9.15 -13.78
C GLU A 284 5.24 8.30 -13.22
N VAL A 285 4.94 7.06 -12.80
CA VAL A 285 5.96 6.10 -12.33
C VAL A 285 6.87 5.69 -13.48
N VAL A 286 6.31 5.40 -14.66
CA VAL A 286 7.09 5.11 -15.88
C VAL A 286 8.01 6.29 -16.22
N ALA A 287 7.47 7.51 -16.20
CA ALA A 287 8.25 8.71 -16.50
C ALA A 287 9.36 8.96 -15.47
N LEU A 288 9.13 8.66 -14.19
CA LEU A 288 10.13 8.76 -13.14
C LEU A 288 11.23 7.71 -13.31
N ALA A 289 10.84 6.45 -13.52
CA ALA A 289 11.76 5.32 -13.70
C ALA A 289 12.78 5.58 -14.82
N ARG A 290 12.30 6.14 -15.95
CA ARG A 290 13.14 6.52 -17.09
C ARG A 290 13.98 7.77 -16.83
N ALA A 291 13.50 8.70 -16.00
CA ALA A 291 14.21 9.93 -15.69
C ALA A 291 15.37 9.73 -14.70
N ILE A 292 15.30 8.68 -13.87
CA ILE A 292 16.33 8.31 -12.89
C ILE A 292 16.53 6.78 -12.91
N PRO A 293 17.20 6.23 -13.95
CA PRO A 293 17.36 4.78 -14.10
C PRO A 293 18.09 4.10 -12.93
N GLU A 294 18.91 4.85 -12.18
CA GLU A 294 19.65 4.37 -11.01
C GLU A 294 18.79 4.27 -9.74
N LEU A 295 17.60 4.88 -9.72
CA LEU A 295 16.72 4.86 -8.56
C LEU A 295 16.03 3.50 -8.46
N ASN A 296 16.16 2.85 -7.31
CA ASN A 296 15.39 1.65 -6.97
C ASN A 296 13.98 2.05 -6.51
N ILE A 297 12.99 1.87 -7.39
CA ILE A 297 11.60 2.25 -7.16
C ILE A 297 10.80 1.02 -6.74
N ILE A 298 10.09 1.11 -5.60
CA ILE A 298 9.20 0.07 -5.12
C ILE A 298 7.76 0.60 -5.21
N LEU A 299 7.02 0.15 -6.21
CA LEU A 299 5.61 0.46 -6.37
C LEU A 299 4.80 -0.24 -5.28
N ASN A 300 4.14 0.53 -4.42
CA ASN A 300 3.34 0.00 -3.31
C ASN A 300 1.98 -0.52 -3.81
N HIS A 301 1.44 -1.51 -3.09
CA HIS A 301 0.04 -1.95 -3.15
C HIS A 301 -0.50 -2.24 -4.56
N CYS A 302 0.25 -2.97 -5.38
CA CYS A 302 -0.11 -3.27 -6.77
C CYS A 302 -0.44 -2.03 -7.62
N GLY A 303 0.19 -0.88 -7.34
CA GLY A 303 -0.08 0.36 -8.08
C GLY A 303 -1.39 1.05 -7.68
N GLY A 304 -1.87 0.80 -6.46
CA GLY A 304 -3.02 1.50 -5.87
C GLY A 304 -4.30 1.41 -6.70
N PRO A 305 -4.81 0.20 -6.99
CA PRO A 305 -6.16 0.07 -7.54
C PRO A 305 -7.17 0.73 -6.60
N LEU A 306 -8.27 1.24 -7.16
CA LEU A 306 -9.35 1.87 -6.40
C LEU A 306 -10.68 1.16 -6.68
N GLY A 307 -11.36 0.75 -5.62
CA GLY A 307 -12.64 0.04 -5.69
C GLY A 307 -13.87 0.87 -5.28
N TYR A 308 -13.68 2.16 -5.00
CA TYR A 308 -14.67 3.00 -4.32
C TYR A 308 -14.79 4.41 -4.90
N GLY A 309 -15.72 5.21 -4.36
CA GLY A 309 -15.99 6.57 -4.86
C GLY A 309 -16.43 6.52 -6.33
N PRO A 310 -15.84 7.34 -7.23
CA PRO A 310 -16.16 7.27 -8.66
C PRO A 310 -15.80 5.91 -9.28
N TYR A 311 -14.86 5.17 -8.64
CA TYR A 311 -14.36 3.91 -9.14
C TYR A 311 -15.21 2.68 -8.77
N ALA A 312 -16.26 2.86 -7.97
CA ALA A 312 -17.17 1.79 -7.58
C ALA A 312 -18.02 1.28 -8.77
N SER A 313 -18.29 2.16 -9.73
CA SER A 313 -18.98 1.87 -10.99
C SER A 313 -17.98 1.45 -12.08
N ASN A 314 -18.42 0.80 -13.16
CA ASN A 314 -17.56 0.48 -14.32
C ASN A 314 -16.22 -0.24 -14.00
N ARG A 315 -16.27 -1.23 -13.10
CA ARG A 315 -15.09 -1.96 -12.60
C ARG A 315 -14.21 -2.54 -13.71
N ASP A 316 -14.81 -2.98 -14.82
CA ASP A 316 -14.09 -3.56 -15.95
C ASP A 316 -13.16 -2.53 -16.61
N GLU A 317 -13.60 -1.29 -16.76
CA GLU A 317 -12.78 -0.22 -17.32
C GLU A 317 -11.66 0.20 -16.35
N HIS A 318 -11.95 0.27 -15.05
CA HIS A 318 -10.93 0.57 -14.05
C HIS A 318 -9.85 -0.51 -13.98
N TYR A 319 -10.27 -1.78 -14.02
CA TYR A 319 -9.34 -2.89 -14.13
C TYR A 319 -8.52 -2.83 -15.42
N ARG A 320 -9.14 -2.49 -16.56
CA ARG A 320 -8.41 -2.33 -17.83
C ARG A 320 -7.34 -1.25 -17.74
N LEU A 321 -7.68 -0.06 -17.24
CA LEU A 321 -6.75 1.06 -17.09
C LEU A 321 -5.59 0.72 -16.14
N TRP A 322 -5.89 0.11 -14.99
CA TRP A 322 -4.88 -0.39 -14.07
C TRP A 322 -3.96 -1.42 -14.73
N SER A 323 -4.53 -2.42 -15.39
CA SER A 323 -3.80 -3.52 -16.05
C SER A 323 -2.84 -2.99 -17.12
N GLU A 324 -3.31 -2.06 -17.96
CA GLU A 324 -2.48 -1.43 -18.98
C GLU A 324 -1.36 -0.59 -18.38
N GLY A 325 -1.63 0.16 -17.30
CA GLY A 325 -0.62 0.92 -16.57
C GLY A 325 0.43 0.03 -15.93
N MET A 326 0.02 -1.04 -15.25
CA MET A 326 0.92 -1.99 -14.60
C MET A 326 1.81 -2.71 -15.60
N GLN A 327 1.28 -3.10 -16.76
CA GLN A 327 2.09 -3.67 -17.85
C GLN A 327 3.17 -2.70 -18.32
N ARG A 328 2.88 -1.39 -18.43
CA ARG A 328 3.88 -0.40 -18.80
C ARG A 328 4.94 -0.23 -17.71
N VAL A 329 4.54 -0.18 -16.44
CA VAL A 329 5.49 -0.08 -15.32
C VAL A 329 6.38 -1.32 -15.24
N ALA A 330 5.83 -2.52 -15.48
CA ALA A 330 6.59 -3.78 -15.43
C ALA A 330 7.76 -3.84 -16.43
N LEU A 331 7.70 -3.07 -17.52
CA LEU A 331 8.78 -2.95 -18.50
C LEU A 331 9.99 -2.16 -17.99
N GLU A 332 9.82 -1.38 -16.92
CA GLU A 332 10.89 -0.57 -16.34
C GLU A 332 11.72 -1.43 -15.36
N PRO A 333 13.00 -1.69 -15.62
CA PRO A 333 13.79 -2.68 -14.88
C PRO A 333 14.16 -2.24 -13.46
N ASN A 334 14.13 -0.93 -13.18
CA ASN A 334 14.40 -0.35 -11.87
C ASN A 334 13.13 -0.21 -11.00
N VAL A 335 12.01 -0.81 -11.43
CA VAL A 335 10.76 -0.85 -10.67
C VAL A 335 10.46 -2.27 -10.21
N SER A 336 10.22 -2.41 -8.91
CA SER A 336 9.68 -3.60 -8.24
C SER A 336 8.31 -3.29 -7.63
N CYS A 337 7.56 -4.29 -7.20
CA CYS A 337 6.19 -4.10 -6.71
C CYS A 337 5.92 -4.87 -5.41
N LYS A 338 5.30 -4.19 -4.45
CA LYS A 338 4.68 -4.85 -3.30
C LYS A 338 3.27 -5.32 -3.66
N VAL A 339 2.99 -6.58 -3.34
CA VAL A 339 1.77 -7.29 -3.66
C VAL A 339 0.98 -7.49 -2.35
N GLY A 340 0.08 -6.57 -2.06
CA GLY A 340 -0.68 -6.51 -0.82
C GLY A 340 -1.32 -5.13 -0.63
N GLY A 341 -1.75 -4.80 0.59
CA GLY A 341 -2.19 -3.44 0.91
C GLY A 341 -3.44 -2.92 0.18
N ILE A 342 -4.27 -3.81 -0.38
CA ILE A 342 -5.46 -3.42 -1.15
C ILE A 342 -6.78 -3.48 -0.35
N MET A 343 -6.81 -3.96 0.91
CA MET A 343 -8.05 -4.08 1.69
C MET A 343 -8.82 -2.77 1.82
N GLY A 344 -8.14 -1.69 2.26
CA GLY A 344 -8.81 -0.43 2.57
C GLY A 344 -9.30 0.34 1.35
N ARG A 345 -8.56 0.29 0.23
CA ARG A 345 -8.75 1.21 -0.92
C ARG A 345 -8.93 0.51 -2.27
N GLY A 346 -8.34 -0.67 -2.45
CA GLY A 346 -8.24 -1.32 -3.76
C GLY A 346 -9.02 -2.61 -3.95
N ALA A 347 -9.60 -3.17 -2.89
CA ALA A 347 -10.21 -4.49 -2.95
C ALA A 347 -11.68 -4.44 -2.58
N ALA A 348 -12.49 -4.95 -3.49
CA ALA A 348 -13.94 -4.98 -3.46
C ALA A 348 -14.57 -5.86 -2.35
N TYR A 349 -13.97 -5.92 -1.16
CA TYR A 349 -14.55 -6.54 0.03
C TYR A 349 -15.12 -5.50 0.97
N ASP A 350 -16.42 -5.61 1.21
CA ASP A 350 -17.14 -4.82 2.19
C ASP A 350 -16.96 -5.41 3.59
N TYR A 351 -15.81 -5.13 4.22
CA TYR A 351 -15.57 -5.58 5.60
C TYR A 351 -16.45 -4.84 6.62
N ILE A 352 -16.97 -3.66 6.29
CA ILE A 352 -17.77 -2.83 7.19
C ILE A 352 -19.13 -3.49 7.47
N HIS A 353 -19.72 -4.12 6.45
CA HIS A 353 -21.04 -4.76 6.54
C HIS A 353 -20.97 -6.29 6.49
N ALA A 354 -19.77 -6.87 6.49
CA ALA A 354 -19.60 -8.30 6.55
C ALA A 354 -19.96 -8.86 7.93
N GLU A 355 -20.81 -9.89 7.95
CA GLU A 355 -21.22 -10.56 9.20
C GLU A 355 -20.04 -11.26 9.89
N THR A 356 -19.13 -11.84 9.11
CA THR A 356 -17.90 -12.48 9.59
C THR A 356 -16.72 -12.14 8.70
N PRO A 357 -15.49 -12.14 9.24
CA PRO A 357 -14.28 -11.94 8.43
C PRO A 357 -14.15 -13.02 7.34
N PRO A 358 -13.61 -12.67 6.16
CA PRO A 358 -13.49 -13.60 5.06
C PRO A 358 -12.35 -14.61 5.36
N ASP A 359 -12.54 -15.86 4.93
CA ASP A 359 -11.46 -16.84 4.95
C ASP A 359 -10.41 -16.57 3.86
N SER A 360 -9.29 -17.29 3.93
CA SER A 360 -8.16 -16.98 3.05
C SER A 360 -8.41 -17.39 1.60
N GLN A 361 -9.33 -18.32 1.35
CA GLN A 361 -9.74 -18.71 0.01
C GLN A 361 -10.59 -17.63 -0.64
N THR A 362 -11.56 -17.08 0.10
CA THR A 362 -12.40 -15.96 -0.33
C THR A 362 -11.57 -14.74 -0.67
N LEU A 363 -10.60 -14.38 0.20
CA LEU A 363 -9.67 -13.29 -0.09
C LEU A 363 -8.79 -13.59 -1.31
N ALA A 364 -8.29 -14.82 -1.44
CA ALA A 364 -7.48 -15.19 -2.59
C ALA A 364 -8.28 -15.02 -3.89
N ASP A 365 -9.51 -15.52 -3.96
CA ASP A 365 -10.34 -15.42 -5.15
C ASP A 365 -10.71 -13.97 -5.51
N LEU A 366 -10.84 -13.10 -4.50
CA LEU A 366 -11.06 -11.68 -4.69
C LEU A 366 -9.82 -10.94 -5.23
N TRP A 367 -8.63 -11.33 -4.78
CA TRP A 367 -7.37 -10.60 -5.07
C TRP A 367 -6.53 -11.19 -6.19
N ARG A 368 -6.75 -12.45 -6.57
CA ARG A 368 -6.11 -13.10 -7.73
C ARG A 368 -6.09 -12.23 -8.99
N PRO A 369 -7.19 -11.57 -9.39
CA PRO A 369 -7.20 -10.72 -10.59
C PRO A 369 -6.17 -9.58 -10.55
N TRP A 370 -5.79 -9.11 -9.36
CA TRP A 370 -4.81 -8.04 -9.20
C TRP A 370 -3.40 -8.61 -9.00
N PHE A 371 -3.27 -9.69 -8.24
CA PHE A 371 -1.98 -10.18 -7.79
C PHE A 371 -1.31 -11.10 -8.80
N GLU A 372 -2.04 -12.03 -9.41
CA GLU A 372 -1.46 -12.98 -10.36
C GLU A 372 -0.89 -12.25 -11.60
N PRO A 373 -1.61 -11.31 -12.25
CA PRO A 373 -1.05 -10.57 -13.37
C PRO A 373 0.14 -9.67 -12.97
N THR A 374 0.09 -9.05 -11.79
CA THR A 374 1.23 -8.27 -11.27
C THR A 374 2.49 -9.13 -11.17
N ILE A 375 2.38 -10.31 -10.54
CA ILE A 375 3.49 -11.27 -10.43
C ILE A 375 3.94 -11.75 -11.81
N GLU A 376 3.00 -12.01 -12.71
CA GLU A 376 3.27 -12.49 -14.07
C GLU A 376 4.03 -11.45 -14.92
N TRP A 377 3.71 -10.17 -14.82
CA TRP A 377 4.38 -9.11 -15.60
C TRP A 377 5.72 -8.69 -15.02
N PHE A 378 5.83 -8.56 -13.69
CA PHE A 378 7.08 -8.13 -13.04
C PHE A 378 8.07 -9.29 -12.89
N GLY A 379 7.57 -10.50 -12.71
CA GLY A 379 8.34 -11.68 -12.30
C GLY A 379 8.48 -11.76 -10.77
N ALA A 380 8.62 -12.97 -10.25
CA ALA A 380 8.74 -13.24 -8.81
C ALA A 380 9.91 -12.47 -8.16
N ASP A 381 11.02 -12.29 -8.88
CA ASP A 381 12.22 -11.59 -8.39
C ASP A 381 12.05 -10.07 -8.25
N ARG A 382 10.91 -9.52 -8.69
CA ARG A 382 10.54 -8.10 -8.52
C ARG A 382 9.20 -7.91 -7.81
N CYS A 383 8.59 -8.97 -7.31
CA CYS A 383 7.39 -8.93 -6.50
C CYS A 383 7.65 -9.44 -5.08
N MET A 384 7.05 -8.77 -4.09
CA MET A 384 7.13 -9.18 -2.69
C MET A 384 5.76 -9.05 -2.04
N PHE A 385 5.32 -10.07 -1.29
CA PHE A 385 4.09 -9.95 -0.51
C PHE A 385 4.29 -9.00 0.67
N GLU A 386 3.24 -8.24 0.99
CA GLU A 386 3.26 -7.27 2.07
C GLU A 386 1.96 -7.35 2.88
N SER A 387 2.04 -7.22 4.20
CA SER A 387 0.84 -7.26 5.02
C SER A 387 0.08 -5.93 5.03
N ASN A 388 0.81 -4.80 4.94
CA ASN A 388 0.28 -3.47 5.23
C ASN A 388 -0.38 -3.38 6.62
N TYR A 389 0.01 -4.25 7.56
CA TYR A 389 -0.55 -4.27 8.89
C TYR A 389 -0.17 -3.01 9.68
N PRO A 390 -1.05 -2.46 10.52
CA PRO A 390 -2.37 -2.98 10.88
C PRO A 390 -3.53 -2.44 10.02
N LEU A 391 -3.30 -1.78 8.88
CA LEU A 391 -4.42 -1.32 8.04
C LEU A 391 -5.28 -2.52 7.61
N GLU A 392 -4.61 -3.59 7.21
CA GLU A 392 -5.31 -4.77 6.71
C GLU A 392 -6.06 -5.53 7.80
N LYS A 393 -5.71 -5.27 9.07
CA LYS A 393 -6.41 -5.79 10.24
C LYS A 393 -7.87 -5.37 10.27
N MET A 394 -8.25 -4.27 9.61
CA MET A 394 -9.66 -3.85 9.50
C MET A 394 -10.58 -4.91 8.89
N GLY A 395 -10.06 -5.75 7.98
CA GLY A 395 -10.87 -6.69 7.22
C GLY A 395 -10.49 -8.15 7.36
N THR A 396 -9.34 -8.47 7.98
CA THR A 396 -8.91 -9.87 8.14
C THR A 396 -7.77 -9.99 9.14
N SER A 397 -7.60 -11.16 9.77
CA SER A 397 -6.42 -11.53 10.57
C SER A 397 -5.15 -11.80 9.75
N TYR A 398 -3.97 -11.68 10.38
CA TYR A 398 -2.67 -11.81 9.71
C TYR A 398 -2.46 -13.23 9.19
N ARG A 399 -2.93 -14.20 9.98
CA ARG A 399 -2.97 -15.63 9.64
C ARG A 399 -3.66 -15.88 8.31
N THR A 400 -4.88 -15.38 8.16
CA THR A 400 -5.63 -15.56 6.93
C THR A 400 -5.06 -14.74 5.80
N LEU A 401 -4.54 -13.54 6.08
CA LEU A 401 -3.88 -12.72 5.07
C LEU A 401 -2.70 -13.46 4.42
N TYR A 402 -1.80 -14.03 5.22
CA TYR A 402 -0.67 -14.78 4.68
C TYR A 402 -1.06 -16.14 4.10
N ASN A 403 -2.10 -16.80 4.63
CA ASN A 403 -2.68 -17.95 3.95
C ASN A 403 -3.27 -17.58 2.58
N CYS A 404 -3.86 -16.40 2.42
CA CYS A 404 -4.38 -15.90 1.15
C CYS A 404 -3.24 -15.74 0.14
N PHE A 405 -2.14 -15.09 0.53
CA PHE A 405 -0.94 -14.99 -0.31
C PHE A 405 -0.41 -16.37 -0.72
N LYS A 406 -0.39 -17.33 0.21
CA LYS A 406 0.06 -18.71 -0.06
C LYS A 406 -0.86 -19.47 -1.01
N ARG A 407 -2.17 -19.19 -0.98
CA ARG A 407 -3.14 -19.72 -1.96
C ARG A 407 -2.95 -19.09 -3.34
N ILE A 408 -2.68 -17.79 -3.40
CA ILE A 408 -2.39 -17.08 -4.65
C ILE A 408 -1.14 -17.67 -5.30
N ALA A 409 -0.07 -17.85 -4.53
CA ALA A 409 1.20 -18.43 -4.98
C ALA A 409 1.22 -19.98 -5.03
N SER A 410 0.07 -20.66 -4.93
CA SER A 410 0.02 -22.13 -4.84
C SER A 410 0.53 -22.83 -6.11
N ASN A 411 0.35 -22.20 -7.27
CA ASN A 411 0.83 -22.69 -8.56
C ASN A 411 2.25 -22.22 -8.91
N ALA A 412 2.86 -21.36 -8.10
CA ALA A 412 4.24 -20.94 -8.28
C ALA A 412 5.19 -22.10 -7.94
N SER A 413 6.31 -22.17 -8.67
CA SER A 413 7.43 -23.05 -8.32
C SER A 413 7.98 -22.74 -6.94
N VAL A 414 8.78 -23.65 -6.39
CA VAL A 414 9.40 -23.46 -5.07
C VAL A 414 10.25 -22.19 -5.05
N SER A 415 11.09 -21.98 -6.07
CA SER A 415 11.95 -20.80 -6.16
C SER A 415 11.17 -19.50 -6.32
N GLU A 416 10.10 -19.48 -7.13
CA GLU A 416 9.24 -18.30 -7.24
C GLU A 416 8.56 -17.98 -5.91
N ARG A 417 8.13 -19.00 -5.16
CA ARG A 417 7.52 -18.82 -3.85
C ARG A 417 8.55 -18.28 -2.84
N GLU A 418 9.75 -18.84 -2.80
CA GLU A 418 10.81 -18.33 -1.94
C GLU A 418 11.18 -16.88 -2.26
N ALA A 419 11.20 -16.51 -3.55
CA ALA A 419 11.39 -15.12 -3.98
C ALA A 419 10.26 -14.21 -3.49
N LEU A 420 9.01 -14.55 -3.79
CA LEU A 420 7.82 -13.74 -3.44
C LEU A 420 7.65 -13.51 -1.93
N PHE A 421 7.97 -14.50 -1.10
CA PHE A 421 7.75 -14.41 0.34
C PHE A 421 8.96 -13.89 1.12
N ALA A 422 10.18 -13.97 0.58
CA ALA A 422 11.37 -13.52 1.31
C ALA A 422 12.50 -13.02 0.41
N GLY A 423 12.86 -13.78 -0.64
CA GLY A 423 14.05 -13.53 -1.45
C GLY A 423 14.08 -12.16 -2.11
N THR A 424 12.96 -11.72 -2.67
CA THR A 424 12.85 -10.45 -3.39
C THR A 424 13.00 -9.26 -2.43
N ALA A 425 12.33 -9.29 -1.28
CA ALA A 425 12.47 -8.27 -0.24
C ALA A 425 13.91 -8.23 0.30
N ARG A 426 14.51 -9.39 0.57
CA ARG A 426 15.90 -9.52 1.04
C ARG A 426 16.89 -8.86 0.09
N ASN A 427 16.73 -9.10 -1.21
CA ASN A 427 17.61 -8.56 -2.25
C ASN A 427 17.41 -7.04 -2.42
N ILE A 428 16.17 -6.59 -2.59
CA ILE A 428 15.85 -5.19 -2.91
C ILE A 428 16.21 -4.25 -1.75
N TYR A 429 15.97 -4.70 -0.52
CA TYR A 429 16.26 -3.92 0.68
C TYR A 429 17.62 -4.24 1.31
N ARG A 430 18.44 -5.11 0.68
CA ARG A 430 19.82 -5.43 1.12
C ARG A 430 19.85 -5.87 2.59
N MET A 431 19.09 -6.91 2.92
CA MET A 431 18.88 -7.41 4.29
C MET A 431 19.56 -8.74 4.55
#